data_AF-A0A6J2X267-F1
#
_entry.id   AF-A0A6J2X267-F1
#
_cell.length_a   1.000
_cell.length_b   1.000
_cell.length_c   1.000
_cell.angle_alpha   90.00
_cell.angle_beta   90.00
_cell.angle_gamma   90.00
#
_symmetry.space_group_name_H-M   'P 1'
#
loop_
_entity.id
_entity.type
_entity.pdbx_description
1 polymer ?
#
loop_
_entity_poly.entity_id
_entity_poly.type
_entity_poly.pdbx_seq_one_letter_code
_entity_poly.pdbx_strand_id
1 'polypeptide(L)'
;MNILNVTEKLYVDNSIVSTELHTYQPFISSKFDYNDEIRIPIQELDAYTLPSENLLYIEGALLNNEDKYTKKLKFVNNGIAFLFREIRFELNGVTIDSVRNVGLASTLKGYLSFNTNESIKLQNAGLFPDRKESDRILVDDNGKFNVSIPLKILLGFFEDYKKIILNMKQELVLIRASNDLDAVFFKDDTTPPTTTVETTKVSIDKLCWKIPHITVDIPQQLALTKILESNKELLIGFRSWEII
;
A
#
# COMPACT_ATOMS: atom_id res chain seq x y z
N MET A 1 22.25 15.70 38.79
CA MET A 1 23.28 14.65 38.95
C MET A 1 22.60 13.29 38.89
N ASN A 2 22.20 12.81 37.71
CA ASN A 2 21.58 11.47 37.58
C ASN A 2 22.62 10.35 37.48
N ILE A 3 23.88 10.69 37.19
CA ILE A 3 24.98 9.72 37.03
C ILE A 3 25.32 8.97 38.33
N LEU A 4 24.99 9.53 39.51
CA LEU A 4 25.34 8.94 40.81
C LEU A 4 24.17 8.18 41.47
N ASN A 5 22.98 8.17 40.87
CA ASN A 5 21.80 7.56 41.49
C ASN A 5 21.72 6.06 41.18
N VAL A 6 22.59 5.28 41.80
CA VAL A 6 22.64 3.81 41.66
C VAL A 6 21.43 3.07 42.24
N THR A 7 20.50 3.76 42.93
CA THR A 7 19.24 3.19 43.44
C THR A 7 18.04 3.57 42.59
N GLU A 8 18.24 4.20 41.43
CA GLU A 8 17.18 4.51 40.48
C GLU A 8 16.43 3.22 40.09
N LYS A 9 15.10 3.24 40.26
CA LYS A 9 14.26 2.11 39.89
C LYS A 9 14.21 2.00 38.37
N LEU A 10 14.40 0.79 37.86
CA LEU A 10 14.24 0.50 36.44
C LEU A 10 12.81 0.86 36.00
N TYR A 11 12.68 1.78 35.06
CA TYR A 11 11.42 2.03 34.36
C TYR A 11 11.31 1.04 33.20
N VAL A 12 10.40 0.07 33.32
CA VAL A 12 10.07 -0.86 32.25
C VAL A 12 8.71 -0.47 31.70
N ASP A 13 8.69 -0.03 30.45
CA ASP A 13 7.45 0.23 29.72
C ASP A 13 7.04 -1.04 28.95
N ASN A 14 6.01 -1.72 29.46
CA ASN A 14 5.41 -2.89 28.82
C ASN A 14 4.07 -2.54 28.16
N SER A 15 3.82 -1.26 27.84
CA SER A 15 2.52 -0.85 27.28
C SER A 15 2.19 -1.54 25.97
N ILE A 16 3.20 -1.86 25.16
CA ILE A 16 3.09 -2.70 23.96
C ILE A 16 3.91 -3.98 24.19
N VAL A 17 3.25 -5.12 24.10
CA VAL A 17 3.85 -6.45 24.29
C VAL A 17 4.44 -6.96 22.97
N SER A 18 3.69 -6.85 21.87
CA SER A 18 4.17 -7.27 20.55
C SER A 18 3.53 -6.46 19.43
N THR A 19 4.17 -6.51 18.26
CA THR A 19 3.63 -5.99 17.02
C THR A 19 3.86 -7.04 15.94
N GLU A 20 2.79 -7.52 15.34
CA GLU A 20 2.82 -8.62 14.38
C GLU A 20 2.15 -8.20 13.08
N LEU A 21 2.78 -8.50 11.94
CA LEU A 21 2.26 -8.11 10.63
C LEU A 21 1.31 -9.20 10.10
N HIS A 22 0.01 -8.95 10.21
CA HIS A 22 -1.03 -9.87 9.74
C HIS A 22 -1.27 -9.68 8.24
N THR A 23 -1.64 -10.76 7.54
CA THR A 23 -1.90 -10.73 6.08
C THR A 23 -3.35 -11.10 5.80
N TYR A 24 -4.06 -10.18 5.14
CA TYR A 24 -5.45 -10.31 4.75
C TYR A 24 -5.57 -10.45 3.23
N GLN A 25 -6.47 -11.34 2.80
CA GLN A 25 -6.71 -11.65 1.39
C GLN A 25 -8.08 -11.12 0.94
N PRO A 26 -8.25 -10.84 -0.36
CA PRO A 26 -9.53 -10.45 -0.91
C PRO A 26 -10.64 -11.50 -0.68
N PHE A 27 -11.90 -11.06 -0.57
CA PHE A 27 -13.05 -11.96 -0.42
C PHE A 27 -13.19 -12.97 -1.57
N ILE A 28 -12.92 -12.52 -2.79
CA ILE A 28 -12.99 -13.35 -4.01
C ILE A 28 -11.60 -13.43 -4.60
N SER A 29 -11.07 -14.65 -4.67
CA SER A 29 -9.84 -14.99 -5.38
C SER A 29 -10.12 -15.10 -6.89
N SER A 30 -10.60 -14.03 -7.53
CA SER A 30 -10.72 -13.95 -8.99
C SER A 30 -9.42 -13.43 -9.61
N LYS A 31 -9.30 -13.47 -10.94
CA LYS A 31 -8.10 -13.16 -11.73
C LYS A 31 -7.62 -11.69 -11.67
N PHE A 32 -8.14 -10.87 -10.74
CA PHE A 32 -7.87 -9.44 -10.61
C PHE A 32 -7.91 -8.71 -11.98
N ASP A 33 -8.98 -8.96 -12.74
CA ASP A 33 -9.08 -8.55 -14.14
C ASP A 33 -9.49 -7.07 -14.25
N TYR A 34 -9.44 -6.52 -15.46
CA TYR A 34 -9.71 -5.12 -15.71
C TYR A 34 -11.11 -4.70 -15.24
N ASN A 35 -11.20 -3.57 -14.55
CA ASN A 35 -12.41 -3.04 -13.91
C ASN A 35 -12.95 -3.85 -12.73
N ASP A 36 -12.30 -4.92 -12.28
CA ASP A 36 -12.70 -5.63 -11.07
C ASP A 36 -12.60 -4.73 -9.84
N GLU A 37 -13.57 -4.88 -8.94
CA GLU A 37 -13.51 -4.33 -7.58
C GLU A 37 -12.96 -5.40 -6.63
N ILE A 38 -11.83 -5.08 -6.00
CA ILE A 38 -11.08 -5.97 -5.12
C ILE A 38 -11.27 -5.46 -3.70
N ARG A 39 -11.94 -6.25 -2.86
CA ARG A 39 -12.23 -5.92 -1.46
C ARG A 39 -11.47 -6.82 -0.51
N ILE A 40 -10.69 -6.22 0.39
CA ILE A 40 -9.88 -6.92 1.40
C ILE A 40 -10.36 -6.53 2.79
N PRO A 41 -11.14 -7.39 3.46
CA PRO A 41 -11.72 -7.10 4.76
C PRO A 41 -10.79 -7.48 5.92
N ILE A 42 -10.92 -6.74 7.03
CA ILE A 42 -10.52 -7.17 8.37
C ILE A 42 -11.79 -7.30 9.19
N GLN A 43 -12.15 -8.54 9.53
CA GLN A 43 -13.39 -8.85 10.25
C GLN A 43 -13.18 -9.03 11.76
N GLU A 44 -11.93 -9.09 12.21
CA GLU A 44 -11.56 -9.29 13.62
C GLU A 44 -11.95 -8.05 14.44
N LEU A 45 -13.07 -8.14 15.16
CA LEU A 45 -13.59 -7.07 16.00
C LEU A 45 -12.83 -6.86 17.31
N ASP A 46 -11.86 -7.73 17.65
CA ASP A 46 -11.04 -7.61 18.86
C ASP A 46 -9.57 -7.26 18.56
N ALA A 47 -9.29 -6.79 17.33
CA ALA A 47 -7.95 -6.41 16.90
C ALA A 47 -7.65 -4.93 17.13
N TYR A 48 -6.45 -4.65 17.65
CA TYR A 48 -5.85 -3.32 17.62
C TYR A 48 -4.90 -3.24 16.44
N THR A 49 -5.26 -2.46 15.44
CA THR A 49 -4.47 -2.39 14.20
C THR A 49 -3.79 -1.04 14.06
N LEU A 50 -2.59 -1.00 13.51
CA LEU A 50 -1.86 0.24 13.23
C LEU A 50 -1.88 0.54 11.71
N PRO A 51 -2.88 1.28 11.21
CA PRO A 51 -3.06 1.50 9.77
C PRO A 51 -1.91 2.27 9.13
N SER A 52 -1.16 3.10 9.87
CA SER A 52 -0.09 3.92 9.31
C SER A 52 1.14 3.17 8.81
N GLU A 53 1.34 1.94 9.28
CA GLU A 53 2.51 1.10 8.95
C GLU A 53 2.08 -0.15 8.17
N ASN A 54 0.96 -0.06 7.46
CA ASN A 54 0.45 -1.14 6.62
C ASN A 54 1.13 -1.17 5.22
N LEU A 55 0.96 -2.29 4.53
CA LEU A 55 1.57 -2.56 3.23
C LEU A 55 0.56 -3.27 2.32
N LEU A 56 0.59 -2.97 1.03
CA LEU A 56 -0.06 -3.75 -0.01
C LEU A 56 1.00 -4.61 -0.70
N TYR A 57 0.82 -5.93 -0.65
CA TYR A 57 1.72 -6.90 -1.26
C TYR A 57 1.12 -7.43 -2.55
N ILE A 58 1.89 -7.38 -3.64
CA ILE A 58 1.43 -7.80 -4.98
C ILE A 58 2.50 -8.68 -5.63
N GLU A 59 2.10 -9.81 -6.19
CA GLU A 59 2.90 -10.67 -7.07
C GLU A 59 2.21 -10.76 -8.44
N GLY A 60 3.00 -10.85 -9.50
CA GLY A 60 2.45 -10.96 -10.85
C GLY A 60 3.52 -11.11 -11.92
N ALA A 61 3.08 -10.99 -13.18
CA ALA A 61 3.95 -11.05 -14.34
C ALA A 61 3.64 -9.96 -15.39
N LEU A 62 4.68 -9.51 -16.06
CA LEU A 62 4.63 -8.65 -17.24
C LEU A 62 4.59 -9.50 -18.50
N LEU A 63 3.57 -9.26 -19.30
CA LEU A 63 3.25 -10.05 -20.48
C LEU A 63 2.96 -9.13 -21.67
N ASN A 64 3.13 -9.67 -22.86
CA ASN A 64 2.59 -9.12 -24.10
C ASN A 64 1.26 -9.80 -24.46
N ASN A 65 0.71 -9.48 -25.64
CA ASN A 65 -0.55 -10.05 -26.16
C ASN A 65 -0.55 -11.57 -26.31
N GLU A 66 0.62 -12.18 -26.44
CA GLU A 66 0.78 -13.62 -26.56
C GLU A 66 0.99 -14.30 -25.21
N ASP A 67 0.76 -13.58 -24.11
CA ASP A 67 1.03 -14.03 -22.74
C ASP A 67 2.51 -14.44 -22.54
N LYS A 68 3.43 -13.73 -23.23
CA LYS A 68 4.88 -13.95 -23.11
C LYS A 68 5.59 -12.69 -22.61
N TYR A 69 6.64 -12.90 -21.83
CA TYR A 69 7.53 -11.82 -21.43
C TYR A 69 8.57 -11.51 -22.52
N THR A 70 8.88 -10.22 -22.68
CA THR A 70 10.00 -9.73 -23.48
C THR A 70 10.82 -8.72 -22.68
N LYS A 71 12.14 -8.74 -22.84
CA LYS A 71 13.06 -7.82 -22.11
C LYS A 71 12.81 -6.33 -22.42
N LYS A 72 12.07 -6.04 -23.49
CA LYS A 72 11.65 -4.69 -23.88
C LYS A 72 10.57 -4.10 -22.97
N LEU A 73 9.75 -4.94 -22.33
CA LEU A 73 8.69 -4.51 -21.43
C LEU A 73 9.29 -4.00 -20.12
N LYS A 74 8.86 -2.80 -19.70
CA LYS A 74 9.26 -2.17 -18.44
C LYS A 74 8.07 -1.48 -17.79
N PHE A 75 8.02 -1.55 -16.46
CA PHE A 75 7.13 -0.67 -15.69
C PHE A 75 7.59 0.78 -15.83
N VAL A 76 6.65 1.70 -15.94
CA VAL A 76 6.94 3.12 -15.69
C VAL A 76 7.30 3.33 -14.22
N ASN A 77 7.83 4.52 -13.90
CA ASN A 77 7.94 4.94 -12.51
C ASN A 77 6.55 4.89 -11.84
N ASN A 78 6.45 4.24 -10.68
CA ASN A 78 5.21 3.99 -9.95
C ASN A 78 4.19 3.10 -10.69
N GLY A 79 4.64 2.31 -11.67
CA GLY A 79 3.77 1.53 -12.57
C GLY A 79 2.75 0.64 -11.86
N ILE A 80 3.07 0.10 -10.68
CA ILE A 80 2.14 -0.74 -9.92
C ILE A 80 0.92 0.07 -9.42
N ALA A 81 1.12 1.32 -9.01
CA ALA A 81 0.01 2.17 -8.59
C ALA A 81 -0.92 2.53 -9.76
N PHE A 82 -0.38 2.63 -10.98
CA PHE A 82 -1.17 2.84 -12.21
C PHE A 82 -2.07 1.65 -12.57
N LEU A 83 -1.84 0.46 -11.98
CA LEU A 83 -2.75 -0.67 -12.18
C LEU A 83 -4.14 -0.44 -11.55
N PHE A 84 -4.25 0.51 -10.62
CA PHE A 84 -5.50 0.80 -9.90
C PHE A 84 -6.05 2.18 -10.28
N ARG A 85 -7.31 2.20 -10.69
CA ARG A 85 -8.04 3.44 -10.99
C ARG A 85 -8.43 4.17 -9.71
N GLU A 86 -8.83 3.42 -8.69
CA GLU A 86 -9.30 3.97 -7.43
C GLU A 86 -8.85 3.08 -6.27
N ILE A 87 -8.53 3.70 -5.15
CA ILE A 87 -8.30 3.05 -3.86
C ILE A 87 -9.15 3.74 -2.81
N ARG A 88 -9.80 2.96 -1.93
CA ARG A 88 -10.63 3.45 -0.83
C ARG A 88 -10.30 2.70 0.45
N PHE A 89 -10.34 3.42 1.57
CA PHE A 89 -10.33 2.84 2.89
C PHE A 89 -11.66 3.08 3.57
N GLU A 90 -12.29 2.01 4.06
CA GLU A 90 -13.60 2.05 4.71
C GLU A 90 -13.53 1.54 6.16
N LEU A 91 -14.21 2.24 7.07
CA LEU A 91 -14.42 1.82 8.46
C LEU A 91 -15.91 1.60 8.69
N ASN A 92 -16.30 0.38 9.07
CA ASN A 92 -17.71 -0.02 9.23
C ASN A 92 -18.60 0.37 8.03
N GLY A 93 -18.06 0.29 6.80
CA GLY A 93 -18.76 0.64 5.56
C GLY A 93 -18.83 2.14 5.26
N VAL A 94 -18.19 2.99 6.05
CA VAL A 94 -18.04 4.43 5.76
C VAL A 94 -16.67 4.67 5.14
N THR A 95 -16.64 5.26 3.95
CA THR A 95 -15.39 5.68 3.31
C THR A 95 -14.72 6.79 4.11
N ILE A 96 -13.52 6.50 4.61
CA ILE A 96 -12.69 7.45 5.35
C ILE A 96 -11.83 8.27 4.41
N ASP A 97 -11.15 7.60 3.46
CA ASP A 97 -10.31 8.25 2.46
C ASP A 97 -10.44 7.51 1.12
N SER A 98 -10.33 8.26 0.03
CA SER A 98 -10.43 7.75 -1.33
C SER A 98 -9.53 8.56 -2.25
N VAL A 99 -8.77 7.85 -3.08
CA VAL A 99 -7.93 8.46 -4.11
C VAL A 99 -8.27 7.84 -5.45
N ARG A 100 -8.62 8.70 -6.41
CA ARG A 100 -8.75 8.34 -7.83
C ARG A 100 -7.45 8.64 -8.56
N ASN A 101 -7.26 7.96 -9.70
CA ASN A 101 -6.02 8.04 -10.48
C ASN A 101 -4.81 7.75 -9.60
N VAL A 102 -4.83 6.60 -8.92
CA VAL A 102 -3.91 6.23 -7.83
C VAL A 102 -2.46 6.44 -8.24
N GLY A 103 -2.08 5.94 -9.43
CA GLY A 103 -0.76 6.14 -10.01
C GLY A 103 -0.36 7.61 -10.17
N LEU A 104 -1.25 8.46 -10.69
CA LEU A 104 -0.97 9.88 -10.91
C LEU A 104 -0.82 10.65 -9.59
N ALA A 105 -1.77 10.48 -8.66
CA ALA A 105 -1.76 11.16 -7.36
C ALA A 105 -0.52 10.82 -6.53
N SER A 106 -0.23 9.53 -6.39
CA SER A 106 0.95 9.07 -5.65
C SER A 106 2.27 9.44 -6.33
N THR A 107 2.31 9.47 -7.68
CA THR A 107 3.50 9.93 -8.41
C THR A 107 3.77 11.41 -8.17
N LEU A 108 2.76 12.28 -8.31
CA LEU A 108 2.89 13.72 -8.04
C LEU A 108 3.31 14.00 -6.60
N LYS A 109 2.64 13.34 -5.63
CA LYS A 109 3.02 13.41 -4.21
C LYS A 109 4.46 12.97 -4.02
N GLY A 110 4.86 11.87 -4.65
CA GLY A 110 6.19 11.31 -4.51
C GLY A 110 7.29 12.26 -5.02
N TYR A 111 7.11 12.86 -6.19
CA TYR A 111 8.07 13.83 -6.74
C TYR A 111 8.20 15.09 -5.88
N LEU A 112 7.10 15.55 -5.27
CA LEU A 112 7.11 16.79 -4.50
C LEU A 112 7.55 16.62 -3.04
N SER A 113 7.39 15.42 -2.47
CA SER A 113 7.57 15.21 -1.03
C SER A 113 8.69 14.27 -0.64
N PHE A 114 9.13 13.36 -1.51
CA PHE A 114 10.16 12.40 -1.14
C PHE A 114 11.56 12.94 -1.35
N ASN A 115 12.42 12.77 -0.36
CA ASN A 115 13.85 12.95 -0.53
C ASN A 115 14.51 11.69 -1.10
N THR A 116 15.80 11.79 -1.47
CA THR A 116 16.55 10.68 -2.05
C THR A 116 16.53 9.42 -1.18
N ASN A 117 16.65 9.53 0.15
CA ASN A 117 16.65 8.36 1.04
C ASN A 117 15.29 7.66 1.08
N GLU A 118 14.20 8.43 1.03
CA GLU A 118 12.84 7.87 0.96
C GLU A 118 12.61 7.18 -0.38
N SER A 119 13.05 7.77 -1.49
CA SER A 119 13.00 7.13 -2.80
C SER A 119 13.79 5.80 -2.82
N ILE A 120 14.96 5.74 -2.19
CA ILE A 120 15.74 4.49 -2.09
C ILE A 120 14.96 3.41 -1.33
N LYS A 121 14.24 3.77 -0.26
CA LYS A 121 13.43 2.81 0.50
C LYS A 121 12.22 2.30 -0.28
N LEU A 122 11.68 3.11 -1.18
CA LEU A 122 10.47 2.80 -1.97
C LEU A 122 10.76 2.13 -3.32
N GLN A 123 12.00 1.71 -3.57
CA GLN A 123 12.35 1.04 -4.83
C GLN A 123 11.55 -0.25 -5.05
N ASN A 124 11.32 -1.06 -4.02
CA ASN A 124 10.49 -2.26 -4.14
C ASN A 124 9.01 -1.93 -4.37
N ALA A 125 8.54 -0.73 -4.02
CA ALA A 125 7.20 -0.26 -4.36
C ALA A 125 7.10 0.27 -5.80
N GLY A 126 8.22 0.30 -6.54
CA GLY A 126 8.29 0.79 -7.91
C GLY A 126 8.45 2.28 -8.05
N LEU A 127 8.86 2.98 -6.98
CA LEU A 127 9.00 4.43 -6.99
C LEU A 127 10.47 4.89 -7.11
N PHE A 128 10.74 5.68 -8.14
CA PHE A 128 12.07 6.01 -8.66
C PHE A 128 12.24 7.50 -9.09
N PRO A 129 11.78 8.51 -8.33
CA PRO A 129 11.78 9.91 -8.76
C PRO A 129 13.14 10.42 -9.26
N ASP A 130 14.23 10.09 -8.54
CA ASP A 130 15.59 10.59 -8.85
C ASP A 130 16.54 9.50 -9.39
N ARG A 131 16.01 8.33 -9.79
CA ARG A 131 16.83 7.18 -10.18
C ARG A 131 16.99 7.08 -11.69
N LYS A 132 18.20 6.72 -12.14
CA LYS A 132 18.50 6.38 -13.53
C LYS A 132 17.78 5.10 -13.93
N GLU A 133 17.43 4.98 -15.20
CA GLU A 133 16.69 3.85 -15.76
C GLU A 133 17.35 2.49 -15.52
N SER A 134 18.70 2.44 -15.52
CA SER A 134 19.47 1.23 -15.20
C SER A 134 19.18 0.65 -13.81
N ASP A 135 18.75 1.51 -12.88
CA ASP A 135 18.57 1.18 -11.47
C ASP A 135 17.12 0.81 -11.15
N ARG A 136 16.20 0.91 -12.12
CA ARG A 136 14.76 0.68 -11.97
C ARG A 136 14.40 -0.78 -12.25
N ILE A 137 14.92 -1.67 -11.43
CA ILE A 137 14.69 -3.13 -11.58
C ILE A 137 13.56 -3.55 -10.64
N LEU A 138 12.41 -3.88 -11.21
CA LEU A 138 11.25 -4.46 -10.51
C LEU A 138 10.93 -5.89 -10.93
N VAL A 139 11.52 -6.33 -12.04
CA VAL A 139 11.09 -7.48 -12.81
C VAL A 139 12.30 -8.37 -13.01
N ASP A 140 12.12 -9.67 -12.80
CA ASP A 140 13.16 -10.65 -13.05
C ASP A 140 13.36 -10.93 -14.56
N ASP A 141 14.30 -11.80 -14.88
CA ASP A 141 14.60 -12.22 -16.26
C ASP A 141 13.45 -13.00 -16.93
N ASN A 142 12.45 -13.45 -16.15
CA ASN A 142 11.28 -14.18 -16.61
C ASN A 142 10.01 -13.32 -16.69
N GLY A 143 10.10 -12.03 -16.38
CA GLY A 143 8.94 -11.13 -16.38
C GLY A 143 8.13 -11.11 -15.09
N LYS A 144 8.57 -11.84 -14.05
CA LYS A 144 7.87 -11.89 -12.77
C LYS A 144 8.31 -10.76 -11.85
N PHE A 145 7.38 -10.31 -11.01
CA PHE A 145 7.66 -9.29 -10.01
C PHE A 145 6.96 -9.61 -8.69
N ASN A 146 7.51 -9.08 -7.61
CA ASN A 146 6.85 -8.98 -6.33
C ASN A 146 7.18 -7.65 -5.65
N VAL A 147 6.16 -6.98 -5.13
CA VAL A 147 6.29 -5.63 -4.59
C VAL A 147 5.53 -5.51 -3.27
N SER A 148 6.08 -4.69 -2.38
CA SER A 148 5.44 -4.27 -1.13
C SER A 148 5.32 -2.75 -1.13
N ILE A 149 4.09 -2.24 -1.18
CA ILE A 149 3.79 -0.82 -1.26
C ILE A 149 3.25 -0.34 0.08
N PRO A 150 3.96 0.53 0.82
CA PRO A 150 3.39 1.17 2.00
C PRO A 150 2.18 2.03 1.62
N LEU A 151 0.98 1.77 2.14
CA LEU A 151 -0.21 2.50 1.65
C LEU A 151 -0.22 3.98 2.02
N LYS A 152 0.67 4.42 2.93
CA LYS A 152 0.95 5.84 3.18
C LYS A 152 1.42 6.62 1.95
N ILE A 153 1.86 5.93 0.89
CA ILE A 153 2.20 6.58 -0.39
C ILE A 153 1.03 6.61 -1.37
N LEU A 154 -0.09 5.94 -1.06
CA LEU A 154 -1.28 5.84 -1.92
C LEU A 154 -2.51 6.56 -1.35
N LEU A 155 -2.61 6.68 -0.01
CA LEU A 155 -3.71 7.31 0.70
C LEU A 155 -3.18 8.22 1.82
N GLY A 156 -3.76 9.41 1.94
CA GLY A 156 -3.35 10.40 2.92
C GLY A 156 -3.72 10.02 4.35
N PHE A 157 -4.82 9.29 4.55
CA PHE A 157 -5.18 8.76 5.87
C PHE A 157 -4.06 7.90 6.47
N PHE A 158 -3.44 7.01 5.69
CA PHE A 158 -2.33 6.17 6.16
C PHE A 158 -1.03 6.96 6.34
N GLU A 159 -0.86 8.08 5.65
CA GLU A 159 0.26 9.01 5.87
C GLU A 159 0.13 9.72 7.23
N ASP A 160 -1.04 10.25 7.56
CA ASP A 160 -1.21 11.19 8.67
C ASP A 160 -1.72 10.53 9.97
N TYR A 161 -2.60 9.53 9.87
CA TYR A 161 -3.22 8.91 11.05
C TYR A 161 -2.31 7.84 11.68
N LYS A 162 -1.48 8.25 12.66
CA LYS A 162 -0.49 7.39 13.34
C LYS A 162 -1.00 6.67 14.61
N LYS A 163 -2.31 6.56 14.78
CA LYS A 163 -2.93 5.92 15.96
C LYS A 163 -3.53 4.58 15.60
N ILE A 164 -3.71 3.72 16.60
CA ILE A 164 -4.39 2.44 16.40
C ILE A 164 -5.89 2.64 16.11
N ILE A 165 -6.46 1.69 15.38
CA ILE A 165 -7.90 1.51 15.23
C ILE A 165 -8.32 0.41 16.20
N LEU A 166 -9.35 0.69 17.01
CA LEU A 166 -9.87 -0.19 18.05
C LEU A 166 -11.16 -0.85 17.58
N ASN A 167 -11.18 -2.17 17.46
CA ASN A 167 -12.40 -2.97 17.37
C ASN A 167 -13.38 -2.56 16.25
N MET A 168 -12.86 -2.08 15.11
CA MET A 168 -13.67 -1.67 13.96
C MET A 168 -13.47 -2.63 12.79
N LYS A 169 -14.54 -2.89 12.02
CA LYS A 169 -14.41 -3.53 10.73
C LYS A 169 -13.71 -2.58 9.77
N GLN A 170 -12.74 -3.10 9.04
CA GLN A 170 -11.97 -2.30 8.08
C GLN A 170 -12.04 -2.97 6.73
N GLU A 171 -12.05 -2.19 5.67
CA GLU A 171 -12.00 -2.71 4.32
C GLU A 171 -11.10 -1.83 3.45
N LEU A 172 -10.14 -2.46 2.77
CA LEU A 172 -9.39 -1.84 1.70
C LEU A 172 -10.04 -2.24 0.37
N VAL A 173 -10.47 -1.24 -0.39
CA VAL A 173 -11.11 -1.45 -1.69
C VAL A 173 -10.21 -0.88 -2.79
N LEU A 174 -9.92 -1.69 -3.79
CA LEU A 174 -9.13 -1.32 -4.97
C LEU A 174 -9.97 -1.56 -6.20
N ILE A 175 -9.97 -0.63 -7.15
CA ILE A 175 -10.62 -0.81 -8.45
C ILE A 175 -9.53 -0.93 -9.51
N ARG A 176 -9.46 -2.08 -10.19
CA ARG A 176 -8.49 -2.31 -11.27
C ARG A 176 -8.76 -1.35 -12.43
N ALA A 177 -7.69 -0.77 -12.99
CA ALA A 177 -7.77 0.05 -14.20
C ALA A 177 -8.35 -0.75 -15.38
N SER A 178 -8.84 -0.05 -16.41
CA SER A 178 -9.43 -0.68 -17.60
C SER A 178 -8.38 -1.25 -18.58
N ASN A 179 -7.11 -0.90 -18.40
CA ASN A 179 -5.96 -1.36 -19.20
C ASN A 179 -4.65 -1.04 -18.44
N ASP A 180 -3.51 -1.44 -19.01
CA ASP A 180 -2.17 -1.29 -18.42
C ASP A 180 -1.27 -0.26 -19.13
N LEU A 181 -1.85 0.58 -19.98
CA LEU A 181 -1.09 1.50 -20.84
C LEU A 181 -0.29 2.53 -20.05
N ASP A 182 -0.83 2.99 -18.92
CA ASP A 182 -0.15 3.95 -18.04
C ASP A 182 0.84 3.28 -17.08
N ALA A 183 0.82 1.95 -16.97
CA ALA A 183 1.66 1.20 -16.05
C ALA A 183 2.94 0.67 -16.71
N VAL A 184 2.90 0.36 -18.01
CA VAL A 184 3.93 -0.40 -18.70
C VAL A 184 4.17 0.16 -20.10
N PHE A 185 5.44 0.19 -20.52
CA PHE A 185 5.85 0.62 -21.85
C PHE A 185 6.91 -0.32 -22.46
N PHE A 186 7.10 -0.22 -23.78
CA PHE A 186 8.20 -0.86 -24.49
C PHE A 186 9.37 0.11 -24.64
N LYS A 187 10.56 -0.29 -24.16
CA LYS A 187 11.75 0.56 -24.12
C LYS A 187 12.27 1.03 -25.51
N ASP A 188 11.91 0.33 -26.58
CA ASP A 188 12.42 0.57 -27.95
C ASP A 188 11.39 1.19 -28.93
N ASP A 189 10.23 1.67 -28.44
CA ASP A 189 9.20 2.28 -29.29
C ASP A 189 9.65 3.64 -29.86
N THR A 190 10.41 3.58 -30.96
CA THR A 190 10.81 4.73 -31.79
C THR A 190 10.18 4.70 -33.19
N THR A 191 9.39 3.66 -33.51
CA THR A 191 8.67 3.51 -34.78
C THR A 191 7.17 3.42 -34.57
N PRO A 192 6.33 4.18 -35.32
CA PRO A 192 4.88 4.01 -35.27
C PRO A 192 4.49 2.59 -35.73
N PRO A 193 3.39 2.03 -35.20
CA PRO A 193 3.14 0.59 -35.22
C PRO A 193 2.91 0.08 -36.64
N THR A 194 3.85 -0.71 -37.16
CA THR A 194 3.62 -1.58 -38.32
C THR A 194 2.86 -2.82 -37.86
N THR A 195 1.54 -2.80 -38.08
CA THR A 195 0.62 -3.95 -38.27
C THR A 195 0.43 -5.00 -37.17
N THR A 196 1.20 -5.00 -36.08
CA THR A 196 0.90 -5.80 -34.88
C THR A 196 1.16 -4.95 -33.65
N VAL A 197 0.11 -4.32 -33.10
CA VAL A 197 0.21 -3.56 -31.85
C VAL A 197 0.50 -4.56 -30.73
N GLU A 198 1.77 -4.72 -30.34
CA GLU A 198 2.10 -5.37 -29.06
C GLU A 198 1.42 -4.53 -27.97
N THR A 199 0.41 -5.07 -27.29
CA THR A 199 -0.22 -4.42 -26.14
C THR A 199 0.45 -4.93 -24.88
N THR A 200 0.59 -4.04 -23.92
CA THR A 200 1.18 -4.35 -22.62
C THR A 200 0.12 -4.99 -21.74
N LYS A 201 0.51 -6.01 -20.98
CA LYS A 201 -0.39 -6.71 -20.04
C LYS A 201 0.34 -7.00 -18.74
N VAL A 202 -0.36 -6.78 -17.62
CA VAL A 202 0.10 -7.16 -16.29
C VAL A 202 -0.89 -8.15 -15.69
N SER A 203 -0.43 -9.38 -15.45
CA SER A 203 -1.17 -10.35 -14.65
C SER A 203 -0.84 -10.14 -13.17
N ILE A 204 -1.88 -10.19 -12.32
CA ILE A 204 -1.71 -10.20 -10.86
C ILE A 204 -2.04 -11.62 -10.40
N ASP A 205 -1.06 -12.28 -9.78
CA ASP A 205 -1.21 -13.65 -9.29
C ASP A 205 -1.62 -13.65 -7.82
N LYS A 206 -1.14 -12.67 -7.05
CA LYS A 206 -1.42 -12.54 -5.62
C LYS A 206 -1.52 -11.08 -5.24
N LEU A 207 -2.52 -10.76 -4.43
CA LEU A 207 -2.72 -9.44 -3.85
C LEU A 207 -3.18 -9.60 -2.40
N CYS A 208 -2.45 -9.01 -1.47
CA CYS A 208 -2.77 -9.10 -0.04
C CYS A 208 -2.52 -7.77 0.68
N TRP A 209 -3.38 -7.44 1.63
CA TRP A 209 -3.18 -6.31 2.52
C TRP A 209 -2.51 -6.80 3.81
N LYS A 210 -1.39 -6.18 4.19
CA LYS A 210 -0.67 -6.50 5.42
C LYS A 210 -0.79 -5.34 6.39
N ILE A 211 -1.23 -5.60 7.61
CA ILE A 211 -1.42 -4.58 8.63
C ILE A 211 -0.82 -5.03 9.97
N PRO A 212 -0.12 -4.16 10.71
CA PRO A 212 0.37 -4.49 12.04
C PRO A 212 -0.77 -4.59 13.05
N HIS A 213 -0.78 -5.68 13.80
CA HIS A 213 -1.60 -5.90 15.00
C HIS A 213 -0.75 -5.60 16.23
N ILE A 214 -1.31 -4.81 17.14
CA ILE A 214 -0.64 -4.35 18.36
C ILE A 214 -1.21 -5.11 19.54
N THR A 215 -0.37 -5.93 20.18
CA THR A 215 -0.70 -6.56 21.45
C THR A 215 -0.23 -5.66 22.58
N VAL A 216 -1.13 -5.33 23.50
CA VAL A 216 -0.85 -4.47 24.65
C VAL A 216 -0.94 -5.26 25.95
N ASP A 217 -0.32 -4.77 27.02
CA ASP A 217 -0.42 -5.39 28.33
C ASP A 217 -1.81 -5.14 28.97
N ILE A 218 -2.18 -5.96 29.95
CA ILE A 218 -3.52 -5.97 30.58
C ILE A 218 -3.95 -4.57 31.07
N PRO A 219 -3.10 -3.75 31.72
CA PRO A 219 -3.50 -2.41 32.15
C PRO A 219 -3.87 -1.50 30.98
N GLN A 220 -3.17 -1.61 29.86
CA GLN A 220 -3.45 -0.82 28.66
C GLN A 220 -4.69 -1.33 27.94
N GLN A 221 -4.89 -2.65 27.87
CA GLN A 221 -6.11 -3.23 27.35
C GLN A 221 -7.33 -2.69 28.11
N LEU A 222 -7.29 -2.66 29.45
CA LEU A 222 -8.35 -2.09 30.27
C LEU A 222 -8.56 -0.58 30.01
N ALA A 223 -7.48 0.18 29.79
CA ALA A 223 -7.57 1.60 29.47
C ALA A 223 -8.24 1.85 28.11
N LEU A 224 -7.89 1.06 27.09
CA LEU A 224 -8.49 1.14 25.76
C LEU A 224 -9.97 0.72 25.78
N THR A 225 -10.33 -0.32 26.53
CA THR A 225 -11.73 -0.72 26.72
C THR A 225 -12.56 0.39 27.36
N LYS A 226 -12.02 1.10 28.37
CA LYS A 226 -12.71 2.25 28.96
C LYS A 226 -12.95 3.38 27.96
N ILE A 227 -12.03 3.61 27.03
CA ILE A 227 -12.21 4.60 25.95
C ILE A 227 -13.37 4.15 25.05
N LEU A 228 -13.42 2.86 24.69
CA LEU A 228 -14.50 2.30 23.89
C LEU A 228 -15.86 2.43 24.60
N GLU A 229 -15.93 2.07 25.88
CA GLU A 229 -17.15 2.19 26.72
C GLU A 229 -17.61 3.63 26.91
N SER A 230 -16.68 4.59 26.93
CA SER A 230 -17.02 6.02 27.05
C SER A 230 -17.76 6.56 25.82
N ASN A 231 -17.78 5.79 24.71
CA ASN A 231 -18.40 6.16 23.43
C ASN A 231 -18.01 7.58 22.97
N LYS A 232 -16.76 7.95 23.22
CA LYS A 232 -16.24 9.27 22.92
C LYS A 232 -15.89 9.39 21.44
N GLU A 233 -16.32 10.48 20.83
CA GLU A 233 -15.92 10.82 19.46
C GLU A 233 -14.40 11.06 19.40
N LEU A 234 -13.75 10.36 18.46
CA LEU A 234 -12.33 10.52 18.18
C LEU A 234 -12.18 11.30 16.88
N LEU A 235 -11.50 12.44 16.96
CA LEU A 235 -11.17 13.24 15.79
C LEU A 235 -10.10 12.52 14.94
N ILE A 236 -10.44 12.28 13.68
CA ILE A 236 -9.55 11.72 12.66
C ILE A 236 -9.16 12.85 11.71
N GLY A 237 -7.94 13.38 11.87
CA GLY A 237 -7.38 14.41 10.99
C GLY A 237 -6.37 13.82 10.02
N PHE A 238 -6.54 14.08 8.73
CA PHE A 238 -5.60 13.73 7.67
C PHE A 238 -5.79 14.62 6.44
N ARG A 239 -4.80 14.64 5.54
CA ARG A 239 -4.85 15.34 4.25
C ARG A 239 -5.33 14.38 3.16
N SER A 240 -6.54 14.54 2.67
CA SER A 240 -7.00 13.78 1.50
C SER A 240 -6.34 14.30 0.22
N TRP A 241 -6.12 13.42 -0.76
CA TRP A 241 -5.47 13.76 -2.02
C TRP A 241 -6.48 13.69 -3.15
N GLU A 242 -6.79 14.85 -3.74
CA GLU A 242 -7.69 14.96 -4.88
C GLU A 242 -6.94 15.56 -6.07
N ILE A 243 -7.05 14.90 -7.23
CA ILE A 243 -6.66 15.48 -8.50
C ILE A 243 -7.96 15.93 -9.18
N ILE A 244 -8.08 17.24 -9.40
CA ILE A 244 -9.17 17.90 -10.13
C ILE A 244 -8.90 17.83 -11.63
#